data_AF-A0A3E1NFP7-F1
#
_entry.id   AF-A0A3E1NFP7-F1
#
_cell.length_a   1.000
_cell.length_b   1.000
_cell.length_c   1.000
_cell.angle_alpha   90.00
_cell.angle_beta   90.00
_cell.angle_gamma   90.00
#
_symmetry.space_group_name_H-M   'P 1'
#
loop_
_entity.id
_entity.type
_entity.pdbx_description
1 polymer ?
#
loop_
_entity_poly.entity_id
_entity_poly.type
_entity_poly.pdbx_seq_one_letter_code
_entity_poly.pdbx_strand_id
1 'polypeptide(L)' 'MIDGNKTTVKATAFKTPSNDARFRVSINESPIHIFSFDEKLQRFTDIEAGAKAEPIPATIEKAVGEQLYHLQQSIAA' A
#
# COMPACT_ATOMS: atom_id res chain seq x y z
N MET A 1 10.84 -2.08 -10.67
CA MET A 1 11.63 -3.23 -10.21
C MET A 1 11.87 -3.03 -8.73
N ILE A 2 11.51 -3.99 -7.89
CA ILE A 2 11.88 -3.97 -6.47
C ILE A 2 12.80 -5.17 -6.28
N ASP A 3 14.01 -4.94 -5.76
CA ASP A 3 15.05 -5.97 -5.58
C ASP A 3 15.38 -6.79 -6.85
N GLY A 4 15.41 -6.13 -8.02
CA GLY A 4 15.74 -6.80 -9.29
C GLY A 4 14.61 -7.66 -9.88
N ASN A 5 13.49 -7.81 -9.16
CA ASN A 5 12.32 -8.55 -9.63
C ASN A 5 11.25 -7.61 -10.19
N LYS A 6 10.54 -8.09 -11.22
CA LYS A 6 9.38 -7.40 -11.76
C LYS A 6 8.19 -7.63 -10.84
N THR A 7 7.98 -6.69 -9.92
CA THR A 7 6.81 -6.69 -9.03
C THR A 7 5.64 -5.97 -9.71
N THR A 8 4.49 -6.65 -9.79
CA THR A 8 3.23 -6.06 -10.26
C THR A 8 2.41 -5.65 -9.05
N VAL A 9 2.02 -4.39 -8.99
CA VAL A 9 1.23 -3.83 -7.89
C VAL A 9 -0.08 -3.31 -8.47
N LYS A 10 -1.21 -3.79 -7.94
CA LYS A 10 -2.55 -3.26 -8.23
C LYS A 10 -3.05 -2.56 -6.99
N ALA A 11 -3.30 -1.26 -7.08
CA ALA A 11 -3.78 -0.45 -5.97
C ALA A 11 -5.11 0.22 -6.32
N THR A 12 -6.08 0.11 -5.42
CA THR A 12 -7.40 0.75 -5.56
C THR A 12 -7.70 1.57 -4.32
N ALA A 13 -7.89 2.87 -4.49
CA ALA A 13 -8.27 3.77 -3.40
C ALA A 13 -9.70 3.46 -2.91
N PHE A 14 -9.91 3.56 -1.60
CA PHE A 14 -11.24 3.53 -1.01
C PHE A 14 -11.28 4.44 0.22
N LYS A 15 -12.47 4.98 0.50
CA LYS A 15 -12.71 5.81 1.68
C LYS A 15 -13.33 4.96 2.79
N THR A 16 -12.89 5.17 4.02
CA THR A 16 -13.59 4.69 5.21
C THR A 16 -14.63 5.70 5.68
N PRO A 17 -15.55 5.31 6.58
CA PRO A 17 -16.47 6.26 7.22
C PRO A 17 -15.77 7.43 7.95
N SER A 18 -14.51 7.24 8.36
CA SER A 18 -13.66 8.28 8.97
C SER A 18 -13.02 9.24 7.96
N ASN A 19 -13.25 9.08 6.65
CA ASN A 19 -12.56 9.79 5.56
C ASN A 19 -11.04 9.56 5.47
N ASP A 20 -10.52 8.53 6.13
CA ASP A 20 -9.11 8.17 5.99
C ASP A 20 -8.86 7.62 4.58
N ALA A 21 -7.78 8.10 3.96
CA ALA A 21 -7.32 7.54 2.69
C ALA A 21 -6.80 6.12 2.93
N ARG A 22 -7.37 5.15 2.21
CA ARG A 22 -6.90 3.76 2.23
C ARG A 22 -6.77 3.20 0.83
N PHE A 23 -5.87 2.24 0.68
CA PHE A 23 -5.67 1.52 -0.56
C PHE A 23 -5.79 0.02 -0.34
N ARG A 24 -6.56 -0.65 -1.19
CA ARG A 24 -6.48 -2.10 -1.35
C ARG A 24 -5.36 -2.39 -2.33
N VAL A 25 -4.36 -3.15 -1.90
CA VAL A 25 -3.17 -3.46 -2.68
C VAL A 25 -3.02 -4.95 -2.86
N SER A 26 -2.86 -5.41 -4.10
CA SER A 26 -2.42 -6.78 -4.41
C SER A 26 -1.04 -6.72 -5.07
N ILE A 27 -0.12 -7.55 -4.59
CA ILE A 27 1.27 -7.59 -5.02
C ILE A 27 1.51 -8.97 -5.64
N ASN A 28 1.82 -9.03 -6.94
CA ASN A 28 2.01 -10.30 -7.66
C ASN A 28 0.85 -11.29 -7.46
N GLU A 29 -0.39 -10.79 -7.50
CA GLU A 29 -1.61 -11.59 -7.30
C GLU A 29 -1.75 -12.21 -5.89
N SER A 30 -1.00 -11.68 -4.92
CA SER A 30 -1.20 -11.96 -3.50
C SER A 30 -2.62 -11.59 -3.07
N PRO A 31 -3.07 -12.13 -1.91
CA PRO A 31 -4.22 -11.59 -1.20
C PRO A 31 -4.13 -10.06 -1.06
N ILE A 32 -5.29 -9.43 -0.95
CA ILE A 32 -5.36 -7.97 -0.79
C ILE A 32 -4.80 -7.60 0.60
N HIS A 33 -3.92 -6.60 0.60
CA HIS A 33 -3.44 -5.88 1.76
C HIS A 33 -4.10 -4.52 1.83
N ILE A 34 -4.39 -4.03 3.04
CA ILE A 34 -4.89 -2.68 3.24
C ILE A 34 -3.75 -1.78 3.67
N PHE A 35 -3.51 -0.76 2.85
CA PHE A 35 -2.57 0.30 3.15
C PHE A 35 -3.30 1.53 3.70
N SER A 36 -2.79 2.08 4.81
CA SER A 36 -3.29 3.31 5.44
C SER A 36 -2.16 4.31 5.59
N PHE A 37 -2.47 5.62 5.60
CA PHE A 37 -1.44 6.63 5.80
C PHE A 37 -0.88 6.58 7.23
N ASP A 38 0.44 6.54 7.35
CA ASP A 38 1.18 6.65 8.61
C ASP A 38 1.83 8.04 8.69
N GLU A 39 1.36 8.86 9.62
CA GLU A 39 1.84 10.24 9.80
C GLU A 39 3.29 10.32 10.27
N LYS A 40 3.80 9.31 10.98
CA LYS A 40 5.18 9.32 11.48
C LYS A 40 6.16 8.99 10.37
N LEU A 41 5.78 8.06 9.50
CA LEU A 41 6.61 7.63 8.36
C LEU A 41 6.37 8.46 7.10
N GLN A 42 5.34 9.32 7.08
CA GLN A 42 4.94 10.16 5.95
C GLN A 42 4.72 9.34 4.67
N ARG A 43 4.13 8.15 4.80
CA ARG A 43 3.84 7.23 3.70
C ARG A 43 2.69 6.30 4.05
N PHE A 44 2.17 5.58 3.06
CA PHE A 44 1.21 4.50 3.34
C PHE A 44 1.92 3.26 3.88
N THR A 45 1.29 2.56 4.83
CA THR A 45 1.80 1.31 5.41
C THR A 45 0.74 0.21 5.42
N ASP A 46 1.18 -1.04 5.26
CA ASP A 46 0.30 -2.20 5.42
C ASP A 46 -0.17 -2.31 6.88
N ILE A 47 -1.49 -2.24 7.09
CA ILE A 47 -2.13 -2.35 8.41
C ILE A 47 -2.82 -3.70 8.62
N GLU A 48 -2.81 -4.58 7.61
CA GLU A 48 -3.55 -5.84 7.62
C GLU A 48 -2.64 -7.07 7.64
N ALA A 49 -1.52 -6.99 8.37
CA ALA A 49 -0.61 -8.12 8.60
C ALA A 49 -1.22 -9.27 9.45
N GLY A 50 -2.54 -9.41 9.50
CA GLY A 50 -3.28 -10.27 10.42
C GLY A 50 -4.08 -11.38 9.72
N ALA A 51 -3.66 -12.63 9.98
CA ALA A 51 -4.41 -13.90 9.90
C ALA A 51 -4.50 -14.68 8.58
N LYS A 52 -4.31 -14.12 7.38
CA LYS A 52 -4.35 -14.92 6.12
C LYS A 52 -3.39 -14.52 5.00
N ALA A 53 -2.84 -13.30 5.01
CA ALA A 53 -1.90 -12.86 3.99
C ALA A 53 -0.46 -13.16 4.44
N GLU A 54 0.38 -13.63 3.52
CA GLU A 54 1.81 -13.71 3.76
C GLU A 54 2.36 -12.30 4.03
N PRO A 55 3.25 -12.12 5.02
CA PRO A 55 3.81 -10.81 5.32
C PRO A 55 4.55 -10.23 4.12
N ILE A 56 4.25 -8.98 3.77
CA ILE A 56 4.96 -8.28 2.69
C ILE A 56 6.41 -8.02 3.13
N PRO A 57 7.42 -8.35 2.31
CA PRO A 57 8.80 -7.96 2.58
C PRO A 57 8.93 -6.44 2.78
N ALA A 58 9.66 -6.01 3.81
CA ALA A 58 9.75 -4.60 4.20
C ALA A 58 10.18 -3.67 3.06
N THR A 59 11.08 -4.10 2.16
CA THR A 59 11.50 -3.32 0.99
C THR A 59 10.34 -3.08 0.02
N ILE A 60 9.49 -4.10 -0.20
CA ILE A 60 8.33 -4.00 -1.07
C ILE A 60 7.25 -3.14 -0.42
N GLU A 61 6.97 -3.36 0.86
CA GLU A 61 6.01 -2.57 1.64
C GLU A 61 6.35 -1.08 1.59
N LYS A 62 7.62 -0.74 1.84
CA LYS A 62 8.11 0.64 1.77
C LYS A 62 7.93 1.24 0.37
N ALA A 63 8.40 0.54 -0.67
CA ALA A 63 8.33 1.04 -2.04
C ALA A 63 6.88 1.26 -2.51
N VAL A 64 5.98 0.34 -2.17
CA VAL A 64 4.53 0.48 -2.41
C VAL A 64 3.99 1.70 -1.65
N GLY A 65 4.31 1.80 -0.36
CA GLY A 65 3.87 2.89 0.50
C GLY A 65 4.23 4.29 -0.01
N GLU A 66 5.48 4.46 -0.47
CA GLU A 66 5.97 5.70 -1.09
C GLU A 66 5.24 5.99 -2.42
N GLN A 67 5.04 4.97 -3.26
CA GLN A 67 4.34 5.14 -4.53
C GLN A 67 2.86 5.54 -4.34
N LEU A 68 2.18 4.96 -3.34
CA LEU A 68 0.80 5.32 -3.00
C LEU A 68 0.70 6.76 -2.51
N TYR A 69 1.70 7.24 -1.77
CA TYR A 69 1.74 8.62 -1.30
C TYR A 69 1.80 9.61 -2.47
N HIS A 70 2.68 9.37 -3.44
CA HIS A 70 2.73 10.18 -4.66
C HIS A 70 1.45 10.10 -5.49
N LEU A 71 0.85 8.91 -5.60
CA LEU A 71 -0.42 8.72 -6.30
C LEU A 71 -1.55 9.54 -5.64
N GLN A 72 -1.67 9.50 -4.31
CA GLN A 72 -2.68 10.25 -3.58
C GLN A 72 -2.53 11.77 -3.77
N GLN A 73 -1.30 12.28 -3.76
CA GLN A 73 -1.03 13.69 -4.04
C GLN A 73 -1.46 14.11 -5.45
N SER A 74 -1.25 13.23 -6.45
CA SER A 74 -1.68 13.52 -7.84
C SER A 74 -3.19 13.49 -8.04
N ILE A 75 -3.93 12.77 -7.19
CA ILE A 75 -5.40 12.70 -7.23
C ILE A 75 -6.03 13.87 -6.46
N ALA A 76 -5.32 14.43 -5.48
CA ALA A 76 -5.79 15.54 -4.66
C ALA A 76 -5.46 16.93 -5.23
N ALA A 77 -4.67 17.01 -6.30
CA ALA A 77 -4.29 18.23 -7.01
C ALA A 77 -5.30 18.54 -8.13
#